data_AF-A0DWP1-F1
#
_entry.id   AF-A0DWP1-F1
#
_cell.length_a   1.000
_cell.length_b   1.000
_cell.length_c   1.000
_cell.angle_alpha   90.00
_cell.angle_beta   90.00
_cell.angle_gamma   90.00
#
_symmetry.space_group_name_H-M   'P 1'
#
loop_
_entity.id
_entity.type
_entity.pdbx_description
1 polymer ?
#
loop_
_entity_poly.entity_id
_entity_poly.type
_entity_poly.pdbx_seq_one_letter_code
_entity_poly.pdbx_strand_id
1 'polypeptide(L)'
;MSTISREEYAKKMRLALSDNHICKPDGTVNHQYFLVKKGQYWGEEKIQYLIEQLEKIGVGNWKQMQKGLLEQTSEIELELRTCLLFKTTDIQPYMDKKFTKIEIEQIAQQNIEKAQQLSKLKYGVFVV
;
A
#
# COMPACT_ATOMS: atom_id res chain seq x y z
N MET A 1 -27.64 -34.18 5.54
CA MET A 1 -26.31 -33.54 5.69
C MET A 1 -26.09 -32.69 4.46
N SER A 2 -25.90 -31.38 4.63
CA SER A 2 -25.62 -30.49 3.51
C SER A 2 -24.25 -30.84 2.90
N THR A 3 -24.25 -31.30 1.65
CA THR A 3 -23.03 -31.57 0.88
C THR A 3 -22.42 -30.22 0.51
N ILE A 4 -21.36 -29.83 1.23
CA ILE A 4 -20.58 -28.63 0.90
C ILE A 4 -20.11 -28.75 -0.55
N SER A 5 -20.32 -27.69 -1.33
CA SER A 5 -19.85 -27.64 -2.71
C SER A 5 -18.31 -27.65 -2.76
N ARG A 6 -17.73 -28.17 -3.85
CA ARG A 6 -16.27 -28.16 -4.05
C ARG A 6 -15.67 -26.75 -3.91
N GLU A 7 -16.40 -25.73 -4.36
CA GLU A 7 -15.98 -24.34 -4.28
C GLU A 7 -15.92 -23.84 -2.84
N GLU A 8 -16.97 -24.08 -2.04
CA GLU A 8 -17.01 -23.72 -0.63
C GLU A 8 -15.95 -24.46 0.18
N TYR A 9 -15.72 -25.75 -0.11
CA TYR A 9 -14.62 -26.50 0.48
C TYR A 9 -13.28 -25.84 0.17
N ALA A 10 -13.03 -25.48 -1.09
CA ALA A 10 -11.79 -24.81 -1.49
C ALA A 10 -11.62 -23.43 -0.86
N LYS A 11 -12.69 -22.65 -0.66
CA LYS A 11 -12.64 -21.37 0.07
C LYS A 11 -12.28 -21.58 1.54
N LYS A 12 -12.92 -22.55 2.22
CA LYS A 12 -12.61 -22.90 3.61
C LYS A 12 -11.17 -23.35 3.80
N MET A 13 -10.67 -24.21 2.91
CA MET A 13 -9.29 -24.70 2.97
C MET A 13 -8.28 -23.56 2.79
N ARG A 14 -8.54 -22.62 1.87
CA ARG A 14 -7.69 -21.44 1.67
C ARG A 14 -7.63 -20.56 2.91
N LEU A 15 -8.77 -20.23 3.50
CA LEU A 15 -8.84 -19.44 4.74
C LEU A 15 -8.11 -20.13 5.91
N ALA A 16 -8.14 -21.46 5.97
CA ALA A 16 -7.50 -22.20 7.06
C ALA A 16 -5.99 -22.37 6.90
N LEU A 17 -5.48 -22.44 5.66
CA LEU A 17 -4.11 -22.87 5.38
C LEU A 17 -3.23 -21.82 4.70
N SER A 18 -3.80 -20.74 4.17
CA SER A 18 -3.05 -19.71 3.44
C SER A 18 -2.85 -18.47 4.30
N ASP A 19 -1.76 -17.76 4.03
CA ASP A 19 -1.53 -16.43 4.58
C ASP A 19 -2.63 -15.44 4.14
N ASN A 20 -2.96 -14.47 4.99
CA ASN A 20 -4.03 -13.50 4.77
C ASN A 20 -3.78 -12.58 3.56
N HIS A 21 -2.55 -12.51 3.04
CA HIS A 21 -2.23 -11.79 1.82
C HIS A 21 -2.54 -12.58 0.53
N ILE A 22 -2.62 -13.92 0.62
CA ILE A 22 -2.85 -14.81 -0.54
C ILE A 22 -4.34 -14.94 -0.85
N CYS A 23 -5.19 -14.86 0.17
CA CYS A 23 -6.64 -15.04 0.07
C CYS A 23 -7.40 -13.86 0.68
N LYS A 24 -8.49 -13.46 0.04
CA LYS A 24 -9.40 -12.43 0.56
C LYS A 24 -10.24 -12.97 1.72
N PRO A 25 -10.88 -12.11 2.53
CA PRO A 25 -11.73 -12.54 3.65
C PRO A 25 -12.89 -13.47 3.26
N ASP A 26 -13.36 -13.41 2.01
CA ASP A 26 -14.39 -14.30 1.45
C ASP A 26 -13.84 -15.67 0.99
N GLY A 27 -12.55 -15.91 1.21
CA GLY A 27 -11.82 -17.12 0.81
C GLY A 27 -11.48 -17.17 -0.67
N THR A 28 -11.72 -16.11 -1.45
CA THR A 28 -11.28 -16.04 -2.86
C THR A 28 -9.78 -15.71 -2.98
N VAL A 29 -9.18 -15.97 -4.14
CA VAL A 29 -7.73 -15.72 -4.34
C VAL A 29 -7.49 -14.23 -4.52
N ASN A 30 -6.45 -13.70 -3.87
CA ASN A 30 -5.94 -12.37 -4.14
C ASN A 30 -4.98 -12.42 -5.34
N HIS A 31 -5.50 -12.28 -6.56
CA HIS A 31 -4.67 -12.33 -7.77
C HIS A 31 -3.55 -11.29 -7.78
N GLN A 32 -3.73 -10.13 -7.13
CA GLN A 32 -2.72 -9.08 -7.04
C GLN A 32 -1.44 -9.56 -6.36
N TYR A 33 -1.55 -10.47 -5.38
CA TYR A 33 -0.40 -11.08 -4.71
C TYR A 33 0.53 -11.79 -5.70
N PHE A 34 -0.04 -12.43 -6.72
CA PHE A 34 0.71 -13.22 -7.71
C PHE A 34 1.22 -12.40 -8.89
N LEU A 35 0.75 -11.17 -9.07
CA LEU A 35 1.18 -10.26 -10.15
C LEU A 35 2.40 -9.43 -9.79
N VAL A 36 2.82 -9.43 -8.52
CA VAL A 36 4.00 -8.70 -8.05
C VAL A 36 5.15 -9.66 -7.75
N LYS A 37 6.39 -9.17 -7.81
CA LYS A 37 7.54 -9.99 -7.40
C LYS A 37 7.36 -10.43 -5.95
N LYS A 38 7.77 -11.67 -5.65
CA LYS A 38 7.72 -12.23 -4.30
C LYS A 38 8.36 -11.24 -3.31
N GLY A 39 7.62 -10.91 -2.24
CA GLY A 39 8.05 -9.96 -1.20
C GLY A 39 7.75 -8.48 -1.48
N GLN A 40 7.25 -8.12 -2.67
CA GLN A 40 6.87 -6.74 -3.00
C GLN A 40 5.38 -6.43 -2.81
N TYR A 41 4.56 -7.44 -2.50
CA TYR A 41 3.16 -7.19 -2.15
C TYR A 41 3.08 -6.52 -0.77
N TRP A 42 2.37 -5.40 -0.70
CA TRP A 42 1.97 -4.81 0.58
C TRP A 42 0.47 -5.02 0.74
N GLY A 43 0.10 -5.80 1.76
CA GLY A 43 -1.29 -5.90 2.19
C GLY A 43 -1.77 -4.60 2.82
N GLU A 44 -3.09 -4.50 3.01
CA GLU A 44 -3.75 -3.33 3.59
C GLU A 44 -3.19 -2.96 4.97
N GLU A 45 -2.91 -3.96 5.80
CA GLU A 45 -2.34 -3.76 7.15
C GLU A 45 -0.99 -3.02 7.10
N LYS A 46 -0.10 -3.43 6.19
CA LYS A 46 1.23 -2.82 6.04
C LYS A 46 1.13 -1.39 5.49
N ILE A 47 0.19 -1.14 4.57
CA ILE A 47 -0.10 0.20 4.05
C ILE A 47 -0.65 1.10 5.16
N GLN A 48 -1.61 0.60 5.93
CA GLN A 48 -2.21 1.35 7.04
C GLN A 48 -1.17 1.67 8.12
N TYR A 49 -0.28 0.72 8.42
CA TYR A 49 0.83 0.96 9.33
C TYR A 49 1.79 2.05 8.82
N LEU A 50 2.10 2.08 7.52
CA LEU A 50 2.89 3.18 6.94
C LEU A 50 2.19 4.53 7.12
N ILE A 51 0.89 4.61 6.86
CA ILE A 51 0.10 5.84 7.07
C ILE A 51 0.20 6.31 8.53
N GLU A 52 0.07 5.39 9.50
CA GLU A 52 0.23 5.74 10.91
C GLU A 52 1.64 6.25 11.26
N GLN A 53 2.68 5.69 10.64
CA GLN A 53 4.05 6.18 10.85
C GLN A 53 4.25 7.56 10.21
N LEU A 54 3.67 7.82 9.03
CA LEU A 54 3.71 9.13 8.39
C LEU A 54 3.01 10.21 9.25
N GLU A 55 1.94 9.85 9.95
CA GLU A 55 1.25 10.73 10.88
C GLU A 55 2.07 10.99 12.16
N LYS A 56 2.73 9.96 12.71
CA LYS A 56 3.47 10.07 13.98
C LYS A 56 4.85 10.69 13.82
N ILE A 57 5.60 10.26 12.81
CA ILE A 57 7.03 10.54 12.63
C ILE A 57 7.23 11.59 11.53
N GLY A 58 6.53 11.47 10.40
CA GLY A 58 6.63 12.38 9.27
C GLY A 58 7.55 11.89 8.15
N VAL A 59 7.32 12.36 6.94
CA VAL A 59 8.03 11.98 5.71
C VAL A 59 9.53 12.23 5.85
N GLY A 60 10.36 11.31 5.35
CA GLY A 60 11.83 11.45 5.35
C GLY A 60 12.51 10.78 6.54
N ASN A 61 11.79 10.51 7.62
CA ASN A 61 12.33 9.88 8.83
C ASN A 61 12.31 8.34 8.75
N TRP A 62 12.74 7.79 7.61
CA TRP A 62 12.57 6.38 7.23
C TRP A 62 13.17 5.42 8.24
N LYS A 63 14.39 5.68 8.69
CA LYS A 63 15.08 4.87 9.68
C LYS A 63 14.30 4.74 11.00
N GLN A 64 13.54 5.78 11.38
CA GLN A 64 12.71 5.72 12.58
C GLN A 64 11.44 4.88 12.38
N MET A 65 10.93 4.84 11.13
CA MET A 65 9.74 4.06 10.75
C MET A 65 10.02 2.56 10.56
N GLN A 66 11.28 2.14 10.41
CA GLN A 66 11.71 0.75 10.24
C GLN A 66 11.56 -0.07 11.52
N LYS A 67 10.33 -0.22 12.00
CA LYS A 67 9.95 -0.98 13.18
C LYS A 67 8.65 -1.74 12.89
N GLY A 68 8.37 -2.77 13.67
CA GLY A 68 7.14 -3.57 13.53
C GLY A 68 6.98 -4.09 12.10
N LEU A 69 5.86 -3.76 11.45
CA LEU A 69 5.54 -4.23 10.09
C LEU A 69 6.46 -3.69 8.99
N LEU A 70 7.30 -2.69 9.30
CA LEU A 70 8.24 -2.07 8.36
C LEU A 70 9.70 -2.42 8.65
N GLU A 71 10.00 -3.25 9.65
CA GLU A 71 11.37 -3.57 10.10
C GLU A 71 12.29 -4.04 8.96
N GLN A 72 11.79 -4.89 8.05
CA GLN A 72 12.56 -5.41 6.92
C GLN A 72 12.47 -4.54 5.65
N THR A 73 11.82 -3.38 5.73
CA THR A 73 11.58 -2.53 4.57
C THR A 73 12.70 -1.52 4.44
N SER A 74 13.40 -1.51 3.29
CA SER A 74 14.45 -0.52 3.04
C SER A 74 13.91 0.92 3.01
N GLU A 75 14.77 1.90 3.31
CA GLU A 75 14.40 3.33 3.25
C GLU A 75 13.91 3.75 1.86
N ILE A 76 14.56 3.25 0.80
CA ILE A 76 14.17 3.50 -0.60
C ILE A 76 12.75 2.96 -0.87
N GLU A 77 12.43 1.76 -0.39
CA GLU A 77 11.09 1.19 -0.56
C GLU A 77 10.06 2.00 0.22
N LEU A 78 10.38 2.50 1.42
CA LEU A 78 9.49 3.38 2.19
C LEU A 78 9.22 4.69 1.43
N GLU A 79 10.26 5.28 0.85
CA GLU A 79 10.14 6.49 0.04
C GLU A 79 9.24 6.25 -1.18
N LEU A 80 9.51 5.18 -1.95
CA LEU A 80 8.70 4.81 -3.11
C LEU A 80 7.24 4.54 -2.74
N ARG A 81 6.99 3.89 -1.60
CA ARG A 81 5.62 3.62 -1.12
C ARG A 81 4.91 4.90 -0.70
N THR A 82 5.63 5.84 -0.09
CA THR A 82 5.11 7.15 0.25
C THR A 82 4.78 7.94 -1.02
N CYS A 83 5.64 7.93 -2.04
CA CYS A 83 5.36 8.47 -3.37
C CYS A 83 4.06 7.92 -3.98
N LEU A 84 3.86 6.59 -3.92
CA LEU A 84 2.66 5.93 -4.42
C LEU A 84 1.39 6.32 -3.64
N LEU A 85 1.50 6.53 -2.33
CA LEU A 85 0.40 7.04 -1.50
C LEU A 85 0.02 8.47 -1.91
N PHE A 86 1.01 9.33 -2.11
CA PHE A 86 0.83 10.74 -2.48
C PHE A 86 0.57 10.95 -3.97
N LYS A 87 0.60 9.87 -4.77
CA LYS A 87 0.44 9.89 -6.23
C LYS A 87 1.41 10.85 -6.93
N THR A 88 2.66 10.87 -6.50
CA THR A 88 3.75 11.71 -7.04
C THR A 88 5.02 10.90 -7.22
N THR A 89 5.90 11.31 -8.13
CA THR A 89 7.28 10.78 -8.22
C THR A 89 8.27 11.57 -7.37
N ASP A 90 7.93 12.79 -6.96
CA ASP A 90 8.77 13.65 -6.13
C ASP A 90 8.15 13.84 -4.75
N ILE A 91 8.84 13.33 -3.73
CA ILE A 91 8.43 13.44 -2.33
C ILE A 91 9.10 14.61 -1.60
N GLN A 92 10.12 15.25 -2.20
CA GLN A 92 10.90 16.31 -1.55
C GLN A 92 10.03 17.45 -0.96
N PRO A 93 8.95 17.91 -1.62
CA PRO A 93 8.09 18.97 -1.06
C PRO A 93 7.40 18.61 0.27
N TYR A 94 7.34 17.32 0.60
CA TYR A 94 6.64 16.78 1.75
C TYR A 94 7.57 16.36 2.89
N MET A 95 8.89 16.44 2.70
CA MET A 95 9.89 16.07 3.71
C MET A 95 9.68 16.80 5.04
N ASP A 96 9.93 16.09 6.14
CA ASP A 96 9.82 16.53 7.54
C ASP A 96 8.40 16.92 7.99
N LYS A 97 7.39 16.75 7.14
CA LYS A 97 5.99 17.00 7.46
C LYS A 97 5.28 15.72 7.86
N LYS A 98 4.33 15.85 8.77
CA LYS A 98 3.42 14.79 9.20
C LYS A 98 2.10 14.97 8.46
N PHE A 99 1.49 13.86 8.08
CA PHE A 99 0.23 13.85 7.37
C PHE A 99 -0.70 12.80 7.95
N THR A 100 -1.92 13.21 8.24
CA THR A 100 -3.03 12.31 8.53
C THR A 100 -3.46 11.59 7.25
N LYS A 101 -4.20 10.48 7.40
CA LYS A 101 -4.77 9.76 6.27
C LYS A 101 -5.58 10.66 5.32
N ILE A 102 -6.38 11.57 5.87
CA ILE A 102 -7.24 12.47 5.10
C ILE A 102 -6.39 13.44 4.26
N GLU A 103 -5.32 13.99 4.85
CA GLU A 103 -4.41 14.89 4.13
C GLU A 103 -3.67 14.17 3.01
N ILE A 104 -3.22 12.93 3.24
CA ILE A 104 -2.58 12.11 2.19
C ILE A 104 -3.55 11.89 1.03
N GLU A 105 -4.81 11.55 1.30
CA GLU A 105 -5.85 11.35 0.28
C GLU A 105 -6.13 12.64 -0.50
N GLN A 106 -6.19 13.79 0.18
CA GLN A 106 -6.36 15.10 -0.46
C GLN A 106 -5.17 15.45 -1.34
N ILE A 107 -3.94 15.25 -0.87
CA ILE A 107 -2.71 15.49 -1.66
C ILE A 107 -2.66 14.57 -2.88
N ALA A 108 -2.99 13.30 -2.70
CA ALA A 108 -3.06 12.33 -3.79
C ALA A 108 -4.02 12.79 -4.89
N GLN A 109 -5.21 13.27 -4.50
CA GLN A 109 -6.20 13.80 -5.44
C GLN A 109 -5.70 15.06 -6.15
N GLN A 110 -5.12 16.02 -5.41
CA GLN A 110 -4.53 17.24 -5.97
C GLN A 110 -3.40 16.93 -6.97
N ASN A 111 -2.55 15.95 -6.66
CA ASN A 111 -1.46 15.54 -7.54
C ASN A 111 -2.01 14.88 -8.82
N ILE A 112 -3.05 14.06 -8.73
CA ILE A 112 -3.73 13.50 -9.92
C ILE A 112 -4.30 14.62 -10.79
N GLU A 113 -5.04 15.56 -10.20
CA GLU A 113 -5.65 16.68 -10.94
C GLU A 113 -4.59 17.54 -11.62
N LYS A 114 -3.52 17.89 -10.90
CA LYS A 114 -2.38 18.63 -11.45
C LYS A 114 -1.68 17.86 -12.57
N ALA A 115 -1.51 16.55 -12.41
CA ALA A 115 -0.92 15.70 -13.44
C ALA A 115 -1.78 15.64 -14.72
N GLN A 116 -3.11 15.62 -14.57
CA GLN A 116 -4.04 15.66 -15.70
C GLN A 116 -3.97 17.01 -16.42
N GLN A 117 -4.02 18.11 -15.68
CA GLN A 117 -3.90 19.47 -16.24
C GLN A 117 -2.60 19.67 -17.02
N LEU A 118 -1.50 19.10 -16.54
CA LEU A 118 -0.17 19.22 -17.14
C LEU A 118 0.16 18.11 -18.15
N SER A 119 -0.77 17.18 -18.43
CA SER A 119 -0.52 15.98 -19.26
C SER A 119 0.70 15.14 -18.81
N LYS A 120 0.94 15.09 -17.50
CA LYS A 120 2.06 14.41 -16.82
C LYS A 120 1.63 13.20 -15.99
N LEU A 121 0.39 12.72 -16.16
CA LEU A 121 -0.12 11.54 -15.48
C LEU A 121 0.41 10.27 -16.16
N LYS A 122 1.21 9.46 -15.45
CA LYS A 122 1.67 8.15 -15.93
C LYS A 122 1.40 7.10 -14.86
N TYR A 123 0.79 5.97 -15.25
CA TYR A 123 0.47 4.86 -14.34
C TYR A 123 -0.26 5.30 -13.04
N GLY A 124 -1.06 6.36 -13.12
CA GLY A 124 -1.80 6.90 -11.97
C GLY A 124 -0.97 7.74 -10.99
N VAL A 125 0.24 8.17 -11.35
CA VAL A 125 1.06 9.09 -10.55
C VAL A 125 1.45 10.34 -11.33
N PHE A 126 1.61 11.45 -10.62
CA PHE A 126 2.15 12.70 -11.16
C PHE A 126 3.66 12.59 -11.36
N VAL A 127 4.10 12.68 -12.61
CA VAL A 127 5.53 12.69 -12.95
C VAL A 127 5.99 14.13 -13.06
N VAL A 128 6.78 14.59 -12.08
CA VAL A 128 7.30 15.97 -12.03
C VAL A 128 8.37 16.18 -13.09
#